data_AF-A0A7W7YPF5-F1
#
_entry.id   AF-A0A7W7YPF5-F1
#
_cell.length_a   1.000
_cell.length_b   1.000
_cell.length_c   1.000
_cell.angle_alpha   90.00
_cell.angle_beta   90.00
_cell.angle_gamma   90.00
#
_symmetry.space_group_name_H-M   'P 1'
#
loop_
_entity.id
_entity.type
_entity.pdbx_description
1 polymer ?
#
loop_
_entity_poly.entity_id
_entity_poly.type
_entity_poly.pdbx_seq_one_letter_code
_entity_poly.pdbx_strand_id
1 'polypeptide(L)'
;MSLAAVMTDLLPEIPLALHAFWLFNRGSLFSAVERGGDNHGVLLLIDTSSQRAVTIIGYGLEPFVSEMTLEVCLNAAAGSLAKEEYGPALEAFIREIERQLTTLQHQLPRTFGFEDAGTWLASGESPAEKVMARDDDLY
;
A
#
# COMPACT_ATOMS: atom_id res chain seq x y z
N MET A 1 3.75 -8.09 1.25
CA MET A 1 4.55 -6.92 1.66
C MET A 1 5.57 -7.38 2.68
N SER A 2 6.81 -6.93 2.57
CA SER A 2 7.84 -7.12 3.60
C SER A 2 8.07 -5.77 4.28
N LEU A 3 8.18 -5.75 5.61
CA LEU A 3 8.42 -4.53 6.37
C LEU A 3 9.71 -4.66 7.17
N ALA A 4 10.53 -3.61 7.11
CA ALA A 4 11.71 -3.45 7.95
C ALA A 4 11.58 -2.14 8.73
N ALA A 5 11.95 -2.17 10.01
CA ALA A 5 12.07 -0.97 10.83
C ALA A 5 13.50 -0.88 11.35
N VAL A 6 14.14 0.28 11.18
CA VAL A 6 15.49 0.55 11.65
C VAL A 6 15.44 1.75 12.58
N MET A 7 16.02 1.59 13.76
CA MET A 7 16.13 2.64 14.77
C MET A 7 17.62 2.87 15.03
N THR A 8 18.06 4.12 14.89
CA THR A 8 19.46 4.48 15.11
C THR A 8 19.59 5.98 15.35
N ASP A 9 20.65 6.39 16.02
CA ASP A 9 21.07 7.79 16.04
C ASP A 9 21.69 8.13 14.69
N LEU A 10 21.27 9.25 14.09
CA LEU A 10 21.75 9.71 12.80
C LEU A 10 22.48 11.05 12.90
N LEU A 11 23.34 11.30 11.90
CA LEU A 11 24.05 12.56 11.77
C LEU A 11 23.06 13.64 11.32
N PRO A 12 22.87 14.73 12.08
CA PRO A 12 21.85 15.73 11.79
C PRO A 12 22.12 16.54 10.51
N GLU A 13 23.35 16.53 9.99
CA GLU A 13 23.73 17.25 8.77
C GLU A 13 23.17 16.60 7.50
N ILE A 14 22.80 15.31 7.55
CA ILE A 14 22.29 14.57 6.41
C ILE A 14 20.76 14.46 6.54
N PRO A 15 20.00 14.82 5.49
CA PRO A 15 18.54 14.68 5.52
C PRO A 15 18.10 13.24 5.81
N LEU A 16 17.12 13.08 6.69
CA LEU A 16 16.60 11.76 7.12
C LEU A 16 16.16 10.89 5.93
N ALA A 17 15.54 11.49 4.92
CA ALA A 17 15.15 10.82 3.68
C ALA A 17 16.35 10.25 2.90
N LEU A 18 17.50 10.92 2.93
CA LEU A 18 18.71 10.46 2.24
C LEU A 18 19.33 9.25 2.96
N HIS A 19 19.28 9.23 4.30
CA HIS A 19 19.64 8.03 5.07
C HIS A 19 18.73 6.84 4.70
N ALA A 20 17.41 7.04 4.67
CA ALA A 20 16.47 6.00 4.31
C ALA A 20 16.68 5.50 2.88
N PHE A 21 16.94 6.40 1.93
CA PHE A 21 17.24 6.03 0.54
C PHE A 21 18.45 5.11 0.44
N TRP A 22 19.57 5.47 1.06
CA TRP A 22 20.78 4.65 1.01
C TRP A 22 20.62 3.33 1.76
N LEU A 23 19.97 3.37 2.93
CA LEU A 23 19.69 2.17 3.72
C LEU A 23 18.78 1.19 2.95
N PHE A 24 17.75 1.69 2.28
CA PHE A 24 16.85 0.89 1.46
C PHE A 24 17.60 0.22 0.28
N ASN A 25 18.41 1.00 -0.45
CA ASN A 25 19.04 0.54 -1.69
C ASN A 25 20.36 -0.23 -1.48
N ARG A 26 21.06 0.00 -0.36
CA ARG A 26 22.38 -0.58 -0.09
C ARG A 26 22.45 -1.41 1.18
N GLY A 27 21.45 -1.33 2.06
CA GLY A 27 21.40 -2.07 3.32
C GLY A 27 21.02 -3.55 3.18
N SER A 28 20.70 -4.02 1.95
CA SER A 28 20.28 -5.40 1.68
C SER A 28 19.06 -5.85 2.52
N LEU A 29 18.22 -4.90 2.93
CA LEU A 29 17.00 -5.15 3.72
C LEU A 29 15.88 -5.78 2.86
N PHE A 30 15.88 -5.47 1.56
CA PHE A 30 15.00 -6.06 0.56
C PHE A 30 15.87 -6.66 -0.55
N SER A 31 15.42 -7.75 -1.15
CA SER A 31 16.21 -8.49 -2.14
C SER A 31 16.47 -7.62 -3.37
N ALA A 32 17.74 -7.39 -3.70
CA ALA A 32 18.13 -6.67 -4.91
C ALA A 32 17.76 -7.40 -6.22
N VAL A 33 17.33 -8.67 -6.11
CA VAL A 33 16.88 -9.52 -7.23
C VAL A 33 15.42 -9.24 -7.60
N GLU A 34 14.65 -8.57 -6.73
CA GLU A 34 13.31 -8.06 -7.02
C GLU A 34 13.40 -6.79 -7.91
N ARG A 35 13.94 -6.96 -9.12
CA ARG A 35 13.95 -5.91 -10.15
C ARG A 35 12.65 -5.99 -10.96
N GLY A 36 12.01 -4.85 -11.20
CA GLY A 36 10.86 -4.76 -12.11
C GLY A 36 9.50 -4.99 -11.45
N GLY A 37 9.19 -4.25 -10.40
CA GLY A 37 7.85 -4.24 -9.77
C GLY A 37 7.64 -5.27 -8.66
N ASP A 38 8.56 -6.21 -8.46
CA ASP A 38 8.43 -7.22 -7.38
C ASP A 38 8.90 -6.73 -6.01
N ASN A 39 9.56 -5.57 -5.94
CA ASN A 39 9.98 -4.99 -4.67
C ASN A 39 8.80 -4.34 -3.96
N HIS A 40 8.19 -5.10 -3.05
CA HIS A 40 7.07 -4.67 -2.21
C HIS A 40 7.50 -4.37 -0.76
N GLY A 41 8.75 -3.93 -0.59
CA GLY A 41 9.34 -3.58 0.70
C GLY A 41 8.83 -2.24 1.24
N VAL A 42 8.71 -2.14 2.56
CA VAL A 42 8.50 -0.87 3.26
C VAL A 42 9.57 -0.74 4.35
N LEU A 43 10.33 0.34 4.32
CA LEU A 43 11.30 0.69 5.36
C LEU A 43 10.79 1.88 6.16
N LEU A 44 10.61 1.67 7.46
CA LEU A 44 10.50 2.75 8.45
C LEU A 44 11.88 3.01 9.07
N LEU A 45 12.41 4.22 8.91
CA LEU A 45 13.63 4.66 9.58
C LEU A 45 13.27 5.67 10.67
N ILE A 46 13.66 5.36 11.91
CA ILE A 46 13.49 6.22 13.07
C ILE A 46 14.86 6.74 13.52
N ASP A 47 14.99 8.06 13.53
CA ASP A 47 16.10 8.76 14.18
C ASP A 47 15.79 8.93 15.66
N THR A 48 16.47 8.15 16.50
CA THR A 48 16.25 8.18 17.95
C THR A 48 16.74 9.47 18.58
N SER A 49 17.68 10.17 17.96
CA SER A 49 18.24 11.43 18.46
C SER A 49 17.29 12.63 18.30
N SER A 50 16.47 12.64 17.24
CA SER A 50 15.53 13.72 16.95
C SER A 50 14.06 13.34 17.13
N GLN A 51 13.77 12.11 17.55
CA GLN A 51 12.42 11.52 17.60
C GLN A 51 11.63 11.75 16.30
N ARG A 52 12.31 11.62 15.16
CA ARG A 52 11.69 11.75 13.83
C ARG A 52 11.75 10.43 13.09
N ALA A 53 10.78 10.24 12.20
CA ALA A 53 10.72 9.07 11.35
C ALA A 53 10.51 9.47 9.89
N VAL A 54 11.00 8.63 8.99
CA VAL A 54 10.69 8.68 7.56
C VAL A 54 10.40 7.27 7.08
N THR A 55 9.61 7.15 6.02
CA THR A 55 9.35 5.87 5.37
C THR A 55 9.72 5.93 3.89
N ILE A 56 10.18 4.81 3.34
CA ILE A 56 10.43 4.61 1.91
C ILE A 56 9.86 3.26 1.50
N ILE A 57 9.26 3.22 0.30
CA ILE A 57 8.64 2.02 -0.26
C ILE A 57 9.40 1.52 -1.47
N GLY A 58 9.26 0.24 -1.76
CA GLY A 58 9.77 -0.37 -2.97
C GLY A 58 8.95 0.00 -4.21
N TYR A 59 9.62 -0.06 -5.36
CA TYR A 59 9.06 0.28 -6.68
C TYR A 59 7.77 -0.47 -7.04
N GLY A 60 7.52 -1.65 -6.47
CA GLY A 60 6.28 -2.40 -6.68
C GLY A 60 5.05 -1.76 -6.03
N LEU A 61 5.25 -0.89 -5.04
CA LEU A 61 4.18 -0.19 -4.33
C LEU A 61 3.96 1.24 -4.84
N GLU A 62 4.95 1.86 -5.51
CA GLU A 62 4.87 3.24 -6.01
C GLU A 62 3.63 3.55 -6.86
N PRO A 63 3.14 2.66 -7.75
CA PRO A 63 1.94 2.95 -8.53
C PRO A 63 0.65 3.01 -7.70
N PHE A 64 0.66 2.48 -6.48
CA PHE A 64 -0.54 2.27 -5.66
C PHE A 64 -0.54 3.11 -4.38
N VAL A 65 0.64 3.36 -3.81
CA VAL A 65 0.81 4.03 -2.53
C VAL A 65 1.30 5.45 -2.78
N SER A 66 0.42 6.41 -2.50
CA SER A 66 0.74 7.84 -2.62
C SER A 66 1.60 8.35 -1.46
N GLU A 67 2.28 9.47 -1.65
CA GLU A 67 2.99 10.18 -0.58
C GLU A 67 2.07 10.54 0.60
N MET A 68 0.85 11.01 0.31
CA MET A 68 -0.17 11.28 1.32
C MET A 68 -0.50 10.04 2.17
N THR A 69 -0.55 8.86 1.56
CA THR A 69 -0.77 7.59 2.29
C THR A 69 0.37 7.34 3.28
N LEU A 70 1.62 7.59 2.88
CA LEU A 70 2.79 7.44 3.73
C LEU A 70 2.81 8.47 4.87
N GLU A 71 2.44 9.71 4.60
CA GLU A 71 2.29 10.76 5.62
C GLU A 71 1.25 10.38 6.68
N VAL A 72 0.10 9.83 6.28
CA VAL A 72 -0.92 9.35 7.24
C VAL A 72 -0.35 8.24 8.14
N CYS A 73 0.45 7.32 7.60
CA CYS A 73 1.09 6.27 8.39
C CYS A 73 2.12 6.83 9.38
N LEU A 74 2.95 7.80 8.95
CA LEU A 74 3.90 8.48 9.83
C LEU A 74 3.19 9.27 10.94
N ASN A 75 2.08 9.95 10.61
CA ASN A 75 1.28 10.69 11.57
C ASN A 75 0.65 9.77 12.64
N ALA A 76 0.28 8.54 12.29
CA ALA A 76 -0.21 7.56 13.26
C ALA A 76 0.85 7.20 14.32
N ALA A 77 2.12 7.17 13.94
CA ALA A 77 3.24 6.88 14.85
C ALA A 77 3.72 8.11 15.64
N ALA A 78 3.47 9.31 15.15
CA ALA A 78 4.05 10.55 15.68
C ALA A 78 3.77 10.79 17.17
N GLY A 79 2.57 10.44 17.66
CA GLY A 79 2.18 10.64 19.06
C GLY A 79 2.99 9.82 20.06
N SER A 80 3.31 8.56 19.73
CA SER A 80 4.17 7.70 20.55
C SER A 80 5.64 8.01 20.34
N LEU A 81 6.03 8.38 19.11
CA LEU A 81 7.40 8.76 18.79
C LEU A 81 7.85 10.00 19.59
N ALA A 82 6.98 11.01 19.71
CA ALA A 82 7.24 12.20 20.52
C ALA A 82 7.40 11.92 22.02
N LYS A 83 6.97 10.75 22.50
CA LYS A 83 7.13 10.27 23.88
C LYS A 83 8.28 9.28 24.04
N GLU A 84 9.05 9.04 22.98
CA GLU A 84 10.10 8.01 22.93
C GLU A 84 9.57 6.58 23.16
N GLU A 85 8.27 6.37 22.94
CA GLU A 85 7.61 5.08 23.02
C GLU A 85 7.75 4.36 21.66
N TYR A 86 8.96 3.89 21.34
CA TYR A 86 9.26 3.37 20.01
C TYR A 86 8.44 2.12 19.65
N GLY A 87 8.27 1.16 20.58
CA GLY A 87 7.44 -0.02 20.33
C GLY A 87 6.01 0.34 19.90
N PRO A 88 5.27 1.14 20.70
CA PRO A 88 3.97 1.68 20.32
C PRO A 88 3.97 2.49 19.02
N ALA A 89 5.03 3.27 18.74
CA ALA A 89 5.16 4.01 17.49
C ALA A 89 5.26 3.07 16.26
N LEU A 90 6.07 2.01 16.35
CA LEU A 90 6.17 0.98 15.31
C LEU A 90 4.82 0.28 15.10
N GLU A 91 4.16 -0.14 16.18
CA GLU A 91 2.85 -0.81 16.10
C GLU A 91 1.78 0.08 15.44
N ALA A 92 1.76 1.38 15.79
CA ALA A 92 0.85 2.33 15.20
C ALA A 92 1.11 2.53 13.70
N PHE A 93 2.38 2.64 13.29
CA PHE A 93 2.76 2.71 11.88
C PHE A 93 2.33 1.46 11.11
N ILE A 94 2.69 0.27 11.61
CA ILE A 94 2.40 -1.02 10.97
C ILE A 94 0.89 -1.20 10.80
N ARG A 95 0.12 -0.93 11.85
CA ARG A 95 -1.34 -1.03 11.82
C ARG A 95 -1.95 -0.11 10.76
N GLU A 96 -1.45 1.13 10.66
CA GLU A 96 -1.99 2.09 9.72
C GLU A 96 -1.63 1.74 8.27
N ILE A 97 -0.40 1.31 8.00
CA ILE A 97 -0.03 0.91 6.63
C ILE A 97 -0.75 -0.35 6.17
N GLU A 98 -0.96 -1.33 7.06
CA GLU A 98 -1.81 -2.50 6.78
C GLU A 98 -3.24 -2.09 6.44
N ARG A 99 -3.81 -1.15 7.21
CA ARG A 99 -5.17 -0.62 6.97
C ARG A 99 -5.27 0.09 5.61
N GLN A 100 -4.28 0.90 5.27
CA GLN A 100 -4.21 1.64 4.00
C GLN A 100 -4.07 0.69 2.82
N LEU A 101 -3.13 -0.26 2.87
CA LEU A 101 -2.94 -1.25 1.82
C LEU A 101 -4.17 -2.16 1.64
N THR A 102 -4.80 -2.56 2.74
CA THR A 102 -6.05 -3.32 2.69
C THR A 102 -7.15 -2.50 2.01
N THR A 103 -7.26 -1.21 2.32
CA THR A 103 -8.25 -0.33 1.69
C THR A 103 -7.99 -0.18 0.19
N LEU A 104 -6.73 0.05 -0.19
CA LEU A 104 -6.31 0.11 -1.60
C LEU A 104 -6.65 -1.18 -2.34
N GLN A 105 -6.35 -2.34 -1.76
CA GLN A 105 -6.68 -3.64 -2.36
C GLN A 105 -8.17 -3.78 -2.71
N HIS A 106 -9.07 -3.32 -1.83
CA HIS A 106 -10.52 -3.35 -2.09
C HIS A 106 -10.96 -2.32 -3.15
N GLN A 107 -10.19 -1.27 -3.38
CA GLN A 107 -10.49 -0.23 -4.37
C GLN A 107 -9.93 -0.56 -5.76
N LEU A 108 -8.85 -1.33 -5.85
CA LEU A 108 -8.18 -1.70 -7.11
C LEU A 108 -9.14 -2.23 -8.19
N PRO A 109 -10.07 -3.17 -7.91
CA PRO A 109 -11.00 -3.65 -8.95
C PRO A 109 -11.82 -2.53 -9.57
N ARG A 110 -12.29 -1.57 -8.75
CA ARG A 110 -13.08 -0.43 -9.21
C ARG A 110 -12.25 0.54 -10.05
N THR A 111 -11.00 0.79 -9.65
CA THR A 111 -10.08 1.68 -10.37
C THR A 111 -9.70 1.13 -11.75
N PHE A 112 -9.60 -0.20 -11.88
CA PHE A 112 -9.29 -0.88 -13.14
C PHE A 112 -10.52 -1.40 -13.90
N GLY A 113 -11.74 -1.06 -13.47
CA GLY A 113 -12.98 -1.43 -14.16
C GLY A 113 -13.37 -2.92 -14.03
N PHE A 114 -12.75 -3.67 -13.12
CA PHE A 114 -13.20 -5.00 -12.73
C PHE A 114 -14.40 -4.85 -11.78
N GLU A 115 -15.60 -4.85 -12.33
CA GLU A 115 -16.80 -5.18 -11.58
C GLU A 115 -16.81 -6.69 -11.26
N ASP A 116 -17.28 -7.03 -10.08
CA ASP A 116 -17.40 -8.41 -9.59
C ASP A 116 -18.05 -9.28 -10.69
N ALA A 117 -17.46 -10.42 -10.99
CA ALA A 117 -17.91 -11.32 -12.07
C ALA A 117 -19.37 -11.83 -11.87
N GLY A 118 -19.99 -11.54 -10.72
CA GLY A 118 -21.39 -11.79 -10.44
C GLY A 118 -22.38 -10.96 -11.28
N THR A 119 -22.00 -9.77 -11.75
CA THR A 119 -22.92 -8.91 -12.52
C THR A 119 -23.06 -9.34 -13.98
N TRP A 120 -22.04 -10.01 -14.55
CA TRP A 120 -22.07 -10.52 -15.93
C TRP A 120 -22.99 -11.74 -16.09
N LEU A 121 -23.12 -12.60 -15.07
CA LEU A 121 -24.01 -13.77 -15.09
C LEU A 121 -25.51 -13.39 -15.07
N ALA A 122 -25.86 -12.23 -14.48
CA ALA A 122 -27.24 -11.73 -14.49
C ALA A 122 -27.61 -10.96 -15.78
N SER A 123 -26.61 -10.61 -16.59
CA SER A 123 -26.80 -9.83 -17.83
C SER A 123 -27.09 -10.70 -19.07
N GLY A 124 -27.12 -12.03 -18.89
CA GLY A 124 -27.41 -13.01 -19.95
C GLY A 124 -28.90 -13.17 -20.29
N GLU A 125 -29.81 -12.65 -19.47
CA GLU A 125 -31.24 -12.63 -19.81
C GLU A 125 -31.57 -11.37 -20.63
N SER A 126 -31.26 -11.43 -21.92
CA SER A 126 -31.72 -10.44 -22.89
C SER A 126 -33.24 -10.56 -23.09
N PRO A 127 -34.02 -9.45 -23.12
CA PRO A 127 -35.45 -9.47 -23.45
C PRO A 127 -35.76 -9.92 -24.90
N ALA A 128 -34.75 -10.22 -25.71
CA ALA A 128 -34.88 -10.52 -27.13
C ALA A 128 -35.49 -11.91 -27.43
N GLU A 129 -35.54 -12.84 -26.48
CA GLU A 129 -36.15 -14.17 -26.72
C GLU A 129 -37.69 -14.18 -26.65
N LYS A 130 -38.34 -13.07 -26.26
CA LYS A 130 -39.81 -13.03 -26.13
C LYS A 130 -40.57 -12.61 -27.40
N VAL A 131 -39.89 -12.36 -28.52
CA VAL A 131 -40.52 -11.88 -29.76
C VAL A 131 -40.70 -12.98 -30.84
N MET A 132 -40.10 -14.15 -30.69
CA MET A 132 -40.20 -15.23 -31.70
C MET A 132 -41.19 -16.37 -31.38
N ALA A 133 -41.94 -16.29 -30.28
CA ALA A 133 -42.88 -17.34 -29.87
C ALA A 133 -44.37 -16.98 -30.13
N ARG A 134 -44.68 -16.19 -31.15
CA ARG A 134 -46.05 -15.69 -31.38
C ARG A 134 -46.52 -15.70 -32.84
N ASP A 135 -45.98 -16.58 -33.67
CA ASP A 135 -46.38 -16.71 -35.08
C ASP A 135 -46.65 -18.15 -35.57
N ASP A 136 -46.84 -19.11 -34.66
CA ASP A 136 -47.19 -20.51 -35.01
C ASP A 136 -48.53 -20.95 -34.41
N ASP A 137 -49.59 -20.17 -34.57
CA ASP A 137 -50.98 -20.61 -34.34
C ASP A 137 -51.89 -20.17 -35.49
N LEU A 138 -51.68 -20.79 -36.66
CA LEU A 138 -52.66 -20.85 -37.74
C LEU A 138 -52.69 -22.29 -38.26
N TYR A 139 -53.59 -23.11 -37.71
CA TYR A 139 -54.43 -24.09 -38.43
C TYR A 139 -55.53 -24.63 -37.51
#